data_AF-A0A0D3H2A5-F1
#
_entry.id   AF-A0A0D3H2A5-F1
#
_cell.length_a   1.000
_cell.length_b   1.000
_cell.length_c   1.000
_cell.angle_alpha   90.00
_cell.angle_beta   90.00
_cell.angle_gamma   90.00
#
_symmetry.space_group_name_H-M   'P 1'
#
loop_
_entity.id
_entity.type
_entity.pdbx_description
1 polymer ?
#
loop_
_entity_poly.entity_id
_entity_poly.type
_entity_poly.pdbx_seq_one_letter_code
_entity_poly.pdbx_strand_id
1 'polypeptide(L)'
;MKEVAAFLGHVGAKTSCGYSVATGGPLAWGLCYNHELSPSQSYCDNSNELYPCVEGVEYYGRGALPVYWNYNYGIIGQGIKQDLLNHPELLEQNATLAFEAAIWRWMTPMKRKQPSAHDVFVGNWKPTKNDTLSKRYPGFGATMNILYGDLICGQGSIDKMNVIVSHYQHYLDLMGVGSDKAGDNLDCADQVAFNPSSKNLDS
;
A
#
# COMPACT_ATOMS: atom_id res chain seq x y z
N MET A 1 -5.36 7.89 16.64
CA MET A 1 -4.24 8.73 16.16
C MET A 1 -3.14 7.92 15.47
N LYS A 2 -2.52 6.91 16.12
CA LYS A 2 -1.44 6.12 15.46
C LYS A 2 -1.85 5.47 14.14
N GLU A 3 -3.05 4.91 14.06
CA GLU A 3 -3.52 4.29 12.82
C GLU A 3 -3.71 5.29 11.69
N VAL A 4 -4.25 6.48 12.00
CA VAL A 4 -4.38 7.56 11.01
C VAL A 4 -2.99 7.99 10.53
N ALA A 5 -2.02 8.12 11.43
CA ALA A 5 -0.63 8.41 11.04
C ALA A 5 -0.02 7.31 10.16
N ALA A 6 -0.30 6.04 10.45
CA ALA A 6 0.18 4.91 9.65
C ALA A 6 -0.43 4.90 8.25
N PHE A 7 -1.75 5.05 8.16
CA PHE A 7 -2.47 5.16 6.89
C PHE A 7 -1.93 6.33 6.06
N LEU A 8 -1.83 7.53 6.65
CA LEU A 8 -1.28 8.70 5.98
C LEU A 8 0.22 8.55 5.65
N GLY A 9 0.98 7.80 6.45
CA GLY A 9 2.36 7.44 6.17
C GLY A 9 2.51 6.71 4.83
N HIS A 10 1.65 5.72 4.58
CA HIS A 10 1.60 5.05 3.29
C HIS A 10 1.14 5.97 2.16
N VAL A 11 0.05 6.72 2.37
CA VAL A 11 -0.49 7.66 1.37
C VAL A 11 0.60 8.65 0.97
N GLY A 12 1.20 9.34 1.94
CA GLY A 12 2.25 10.31 1.72
C GLY A 12 3.44 9.72 0.99
N ALA A 13 3.97 8.59 1.45
CA ALA A 13 5.12 7.96 0.82
C ALA A 13 4.87 7.52 -0.63
N LYS A 14 3.66 7.07 -0.95
CA LYS A 14 3.31 6.57 -2.29
C LYS A 14 2.93 7.65 -3.29
N THR A 15 2.65 8.85 -2.82
CA THR A 15 2.18 9.98 -3.65
C THR A 15 3.11 11.19 -3.53
N SER A 16 4.28 11.02 -2.92
CA SER A 16 5.21 12.11 -2.65
C SER A 16 5.94 12.57 -3.92
N CYS A 17 6.13 13.89 -4.02
CA CYS A 17 7.07 14.53 -4.93
C CYS A 17 8.21 15.24 -4.18
N GLY A 18 8.38 14.96 -2.90
CA GLY A 18 9.39 15.58 -2.05
C GLY A 18 10.81 15.23 -2.49
N TYR A 19 11.69 16.23 -2.46
CA TYR A 19 13.11 16.10 -2.77
C TYR A 19 13.94 16.74 -1.64
N SER A 20 15.27 16.55 -1.66
CA SER A 20 16.15 16.81 -0.51
C SER A 20 16.10 18.26 0.03
N VAL A 21 15.79 19.24 -0.80
CA VAL A 21 15.70 20.67 -0.40
C VAL A 21 14.29 21.25 -0.55
N ALA A 22 13.27 20.39 -0.58
CA ALA A 22 11.88 20.83 -0.61
C ALA A 22 11.52 21.59 0.68
N THR A 23 10.67 22.62 0.57
CA THR A 23 10.22 23.40 1.73
C THR A 23 9.49 22.48 2.71
N GLY A 24 9.85 22.51 4.00
CA GLY A 24 9.32 21.59 5.01
C GLY A 24 9.96 20.18 4.99
N GLY A 25 10.93 19.94 4.11
CA GLY A 25 11.61 18.65 3.94
C GLY A 25 10.84 17.68 3.02
N PRO A 26 11.47 16.57 2.60
CA PRO A 26 10.90 15.64 1.61
C PRO A 26 9.63 14.90 2.09
N LEU A 27 9.39 14.83 3.41
CA LEU A 27 8.26 14.10 4.00
C LEU A 27 6.96 14.92 4.06
N ALA A 28 7.04 16.24 3.82
CA ALA A 28 5.90 17.16 3.85
C ALA A 28 5.11 17.22 2.53
N TRP A 29 5.53 16.46 1.51
CA TRP A 29 5.03 16.55 0.13
C TRP A 29 4.21 15.33 -0.31
N GLY A 30 3.59 14.63 0.64
CA GLY A 30 2.57 13.62 0.32
C GLY A 30 1.37 14.19 -0.42
N LEU A 31 0.65 13.35 -1.17
CA LEU A 31 -0.49 13.71 -2.02
C LEU A 31 -0.14 14.71 -3.14
N CYS A 32 1.11 14.76 -3.57
CA CYS A 32 1.54 15.58 -4.68
C CYS A 32 1.09 15.00 -6.04
N TYR A 33 1.05 13.68 -6.14
CA TYR A 33 0.53 12.97 -7.31
C TYR A 33 -0.72 12.17 -6.97
N ASN A 34 -1.69 12.16 -7.88
CA ASN A 34 -2.89 11.31 -7.83
C ASN A 34 -2.85 10.16 -8.84
N HIS A 35 -1.86 10.12 -9.74
CA HIS A 35 -1.56 9.01 -10.63
C HIS A 35 -0.05 8.82 -10.86
N GLU A 36 0.31 7.67 -11.42
CA GLU A 36 1.66 7.36 -11.91
C GLU A 36 1.97 8.18 -13.19
N LEU A 37 3.02 9.02 -13.12
CA LEU A 37 3.38 9.93 -14.22
C LEU A 37 3.94 9.25 -15.47
N SER A 38 4.68 8.16 -15.28
CA SER A 38 5.36 7.44 -16.38
C SER A 38 5.15 5.93 -16.25
N PRO A 39 3.92 5.42 -16.49
CA PRO A 39 3.62 4.00 -16.40
C PRO A 39 4.51 3.19 -17.34
N SER A 40 5.15 2.13 -16.84
CA SER A 40 6.00 1.26 -17.67
C SER A 40 5.21 0.25 -18.51
N GLN A 41 3.91 0.11 -18.23
CA GLN A 41 2.99 -0.84 -18.87
C GLN A 41 1.54 -0.43 -18.60
N SER A 42 0.58 -1.10 -19.23
CA SER A 42 -0.85 -0.90 -18.98
C SER A 42 -1.35 -1.58 -17.70
N TYR A 43 -0.53 -2.42 -17.04
CA TYR A 43 -0.90 -3.23 -15.87
C TYR A 43 -2.15 -4.07 -16.10
N CYS A 44 -2.29 -4.63 -17.29
CA CYS A 44 -3.35 -5.56 -17.62
C CYS A 44 -2.85 -7.01 -17.50
N ASP A 45 -3.44 -7.79 -16.60
CA ASP A 45 -3.32 -9.25 -16.59
C ASP A 45 -4.43 -9.86 -17.44
N ASN A 46 -4.09 -10.18 -18.70
CA ASN A 46 -5.00 -10.81 -19.66
C ASN A 46 -5.44 -12.22 -19.26
N SER A 47 -4.76 -12.87 -18.31
CA SER A 47 -5.13 -14.20 -17.83
C SER A 47 -6.24 -14.17 -16.76
N ASN A 48 -6.61 -12.98 -16.26
CA ASN A 48 -7.61 -12.85 -15.23
C ASN A 48 -9.04 -12.85 -15.80
N GLU A 49 -9.71 -14.00 -15.72
CA GLU A 49 -11.08 -14.16 -16.25
C GLU A 49 -12.15 -13.47 -15.38
N LEU A 50 -11.88 -13.24 -14.09
CA LEU A 50 -12.86 -12.63 -13.17
C LEU A 50 -12.96 -11.11 -13.38
N TYR A 51 -11.82 -10.48 -13.68
CA TYR A 51 -11.73 -9.05 -13.93
C TYR A 51 -10.99 -8.82 -15.26
N PRO A 52 -11.64 -9.11 -16.41
CA PRO A 52 -11.00 -9.01 -17.70
C PRO A 52 -10.56 -7.56 -17.97
N CYS A 53 -9.47 -7.40 -18.70
CA CYS A 53 -9.05 -6.08 -19.15
C CYS A 53 -10.07 -5.52 -20.15
N VAL A 54 -10.32 -4.21 -20.06
CA VAL A 54 -11.26 -3.51 -20.94
C VAL A 54 -10.44 -2.85 -22.04
N GLU A 55 -10.91 -2.96 -23.28
CA GLU A 55 -10.21 -2.39 -24.44
C GLU A 55 -10.05 -0.87 -24.27
N GLY A 56 -8.82 -0.37 -24.48
CA GLY A 56 -8.50 1.05 -24.34
C GLY A 56 -8.34 1.54 -22.89
N VAL A 57 -8.51 0.67 -21.89
CA VAL A 57 -8.37 1.00 -20.47
C VAL A 57 -7.01 0.55 -19.94
N GLU A 58 -6.34 1.43 -19.20
CA GLU A 58 -5.05 1.15 -18.55
C GLU A 58 -5.18 1.22 -17.04
N TYR A 59 -4.48 0.34 -16.32
CA TYR A 59 -4.61 0.11 -14.88
C TYR A 59 -3.34 0.49 -14.10
N TYR A 60 -2.66 1.55 -14.53
CA TYR A 60 -1.53 2.14 -13.81
C TYR A 60 -1.96 2.75 -12.46
N GLY A 61 -0.98 3.14 -11.65
CA GLY A 61 -1.22 3.61 -10.28
C GLY A 61 -2.13 4.84 -10.22
N ARG A 62 -3.26 4.77 -9.51
CA ARG A 62 -4.16 5.92 -9.25
C ARG A 62 -4.68 5.96 -7.82
N GLY A 63 -4.99 7.16 -7.34
CA GLY A 63 -5.64 7.41 -6.05
C GLY A 63 -4.66 7.61 -4.88
N ALA A 64 -5.23 7.77 -3.67
CA ALA A 64 -4.46 8.15 -2.47
C ALA A 64 -3.53 7.03 -1.99
N LEU A 65 -3.96 5.77 -2.11
CA LEU A 65 -3.07 4.61 -2.14
C LEU A 65 -3.14 4.06 -3.56
N PRO A 66 -2.06 4.19 -4.36
CA PRO A 66 -2.08 3.82 -5.77
C PRO A 66 -2.58 2.39 -6.01
N VAL A 67 -3.68 2.29 -6.75
CA VAL A 67 -4.24 1.01 -7.22
C VAL A 67 -3.59 0.66 -8.56
N TYR A 68 -3.07 -0.55 -8.67
CA TYR A 68 -2.47 -1.10 -9.88
C TYR A 68 -3.17 -2.38 -10.27
N TRP A 69 -3.19 -2.72 -11.55
CA TRP A 69 -3.73 -3.96 -12.11
C TRP A 69 -5.26 -4.08 -12.16
N ASN A 70 -5.76 -4.56 -13.30
CA ASN A 70 -7.19 -4.81 -13.58
C ASN A 70 -7.92 -5.52 -12.43
N TYR A 71 -7.33 -6.59 -11.89
CA TYR A 71 -7.97 -7.36 -10.82
C TYR A 71 -8.10 -6.60 -9.50
N ASN A 72 -7.22 -5.63 -9.22
CA ASN A 72 -7.35 -4.78 -8.03
C ASN A 72 -8.39 -3.68 -8.25
N TYR A 73 -8.42 -3.07 -9.42
CA TYR A 73 -9.48 -2.13 -9.79
C TYR A 73 -10.86 -2.80 -9.71
N GLY A 74 -10.98 -4.02 -10.26
CA GLY A 74 -12.21 -4.81 -10.19
C GLY A 74 -12.66 -5.13 -8.76
N ILE A 75 -11.78 -5.71 -7.93
CA ILE A 75 -12.17 -6.11 -6.56
C ILE A 75 -12.43 -4.91 -5.65
N ILE A 76 -11.66 -3.82 -5.78
CA ILE A 76 -11.87 -2.59 -5.01
C ILE A 76 -13.18 -1.92 -5.47
N GLY A 77 -13.40 -1.83 -6.79
CA GLY A 77 -14.61 -1.28 -7.37
C GLY A 77 -15.86 -2.00 -6.87
N GLN A 78 -15.85 -3.34 -6.87
CA GLN A 78 -16.92 -4.14 -6.27
C GLN A 78 -17.11 -3.81 -4.79
N GLY A 79 -16.02 -3.67 -4.04
CA GLY A 79 -16.01 -3.36 -2.62
C GLY A 79 -16.63 -2.01 -2.26
N ILE A 80 -16.38 -0.98 -3.08
CA ILE A 80 -16.91 0.38 -2.88
C ILE A 80 -18.13 0.69 -3.76
N LYS A 81 -18.64 -0.32 -4.48
CA LYS A 81 -19.79 -0.24 -5.40
C LYS A 81 -19.60 0.83 -6.50
N GLN A 82 -18.41 0.88 -7.08
CA GLN A 82 -18.08 1.71 -8.22
C GLN A 82 -17.48 0.86 -9.35
N ASP A 83 -17.76 1.21 -10.59
CA ASP A 83 -17.23 0.49 -11.75
C ASP A 83 -15.80 0.93 -12.11
N LEU A 84 -14.87 0.63 -11.22
CA LEU A 84 -13.47 0.99 -11.39
C LEU A 84 -12.74 0.15 -12.43
N LEU A 85 -13.33 -0.98 -12.87
CA LEU A 85 -12.75 -1.81 -13.93
C LEU A 85 -12.90 -1.12 -15.29
N ASN A 86 -14.08 -0.59 -15.59
CA ASN A 86 -14.32 0.17 -16.82
C ASN A 86 -13.90 1.63 -16.70
N HIS A 87 -13.92 2.20 -15.49
CA HIS A 87 -13.65 3.62 -15.23
C HIS A 87 -12.57 3.84 -14.14
N PRO A 88 -11.33 3.38 -14.35
CA PRO A 88 -10.25 3.56 -13.36
C PRO A 88 -9.88 5.03 -13.14
N GLU A 89 -10.13 5.92 -14.12
CA GLU A 89 -9.89 7.36 -14.07
C GLU A 89 -10.67 8.06 -12.95
N LEU A 90 -11.74 7.45 -12.44
CA LEU A 90 -12.50 7.97 -11.30
C LEU A 90 -11.63 8.18 -10.06
N LEU A 91 -10.58 7.35 -9.87
CA LEU A 91 -9.65 7.50 -8.74
C LEU A 91 -8.71 8.70 -8.88
N GLU A 92 -8.60 9.30 -10.06
CA GLU A 92 -7.85 10.54 -10.27
C GLU A 92 -8.75 11.78 -10.24
N GLN A 93 -9.98 11.63 -10.73
CA GLN A 93 -10.93 12.72 -10.91
C GLN A 93 -11.75 13.03 -9.66
N ASN A 94 -11.91 12.07 -8.75
CA ASN A 94 -12.70 12.21 -7.55
C ASN A 94 -11.92 11.84 -6.29
N ALA A 95 -11.53 12.85 -5.51
CA ALA A 95 -10.76 12.66 -4.29
C ALA A 95 -11.51 11.81 -3.24
N THR A 96 -12.83 11.91 -3.13
CA THR A 96 -13.62 11.07 -2.21
C THR A 96 -13.51 9.61 -2.59
N LEU A 97 -13.66 9.27 -3.88
CA LEU A 97 -13.51 7.89 -4.35
C LEU A 97 -12.07 7.39 -4.21
N ALA A 98 -11.08 8.25 -4.45
CA ALA A 98 -9.66 7.93 -4.25
C ALA A 98 -9.36 7.51 -2.80
N PHE A 99 -9.90 8.24 -1.82
CA PHE A 99 -9.75 7.91 -0.41
C PHE A 99 -10.63 6.72 0.01
N GLU A 100 -11.83 6.58 -0.53
CA GLU A 100 -12.70 5.44 -0.27
C GLU A 100 -12.03 4.13 -0.70
N ALA A 101 -11.45 4.10 -1.92
CA ALA A 101 -10.66 2.98 -2.41
C ALA A 101 -9.44 2.68 -1.52
N ALA A 102 -8.71 3.71 -1.08
CA ALA A 102 -7.55 3.57 -0.21
C ALA A 102 -7.92 3.02 1.18
N ILE A 103 -8.99 3.54 1.79
CA ILE A 103 -9.50 3.08 3.08
C ILE A 103 -10.04 1.66 2.94
N TRP A 104 -10.79 1.35 1.87
CA TRP A 104 -11.25 -0.01 1.62
C TRP A 104 -10.06 -0.99 1.53
N ARG A 105 -8.99 -0.61 0.83
CA ARG A 105 -7.76 -1.40 0.73
C ARG A 105 -7.05 -1.59 2.08
N TRP A 106 -7.12 -0.60 2.97
CA TRP A 106 -6.58 -0.65 4.33
C TRP A 106 -7.39 -1.60 5.22
N MET A 107 -8.72 -1.53 5.12
CA MET A 107 -9.67 -2.26 5.95
C MET A 107 -9.95 -3.70 5.47
N THR A 108 -9.68 -4.02 4.21
CA THR A 108 -10.13 -5.27 3.59
C THR A 108 -8.98 -6.22 3.25
N PRO A 109 -9.02 -7.48 3.70
CA PRO A 109 -8.10 -8.50 3.24
C PRO A 109 -8.34 -8.85 1.76
N MET A 110 -7.29 -8.78 0.93
CA MET A 110 -7.41 -9.13 -0.50
C MET A 110 -7.37 -10.64 -0.78
N LYS A 111 -6.92 -11.45 0.19
CA LYS A 111 -6.85 -12.91 0.08
C LYS A 111 -7.30 -13.57 1.38
N ARG A 112 -7.95 -14.74 1.27
CA ARG A 112 -8.61 -15.46 2.37
C ARG A 112 -7.73 -15.74 3.61
N LYS A 113 -6.41 -15.89 3.44
CA LYS A 113 -5.46 -16.20 4.54
C LYS A 113 -4.61 -15.01 4.97
N GLN A 114 -4.91 -13.82 4.48
CA GLN A 114 -4.23 -12.59 4.84
C GLN A 114 -5.11 -11.78 5.81
N PRO A 115 -4.55 -11.10 6.80
CA PRO A 115 -5.27 -10.06 7.55
C PRO A 115 -5.40 -8.75 6.74
N SER A 116 -6.21 -7.82 7.24
CA SER A 116 -6.23 -6.44 6.72
C SER A 116 -5.05 -5.63 7.28
N ALA A 117 -4.69 -4.52 6.63
CA ALA A 117 -3.67 -3.62 7.16
C ALA A 117 -4.13 -2.99 8.49
N HIS A 118 -5.42 -2.68 8.60
CA HIS A 118 -6.08 -2.31 9.86
C HIS A 118 -5.80 -3.33 10.96
N ASP A 119 -6.17 -4.60 10.76
CA ASP A 119 -6.11 -5.61 11.81
C ASP A 119 -4.69 -5.89 12.32
N VAL A 120 -3.69 -5.86 11.44
CA VAL A 120 -2.29 -6.05 11.88
C VAL A 120 -1.71 -4.83 12.57
N PHE A 121 -2.22 -3.64 12.27
CA PHE A 121 -1.74 -2.42 12.88
C PHE A 121 -2.36 -2.18 14.25
N VAL A 122 -3.67 -2.37 14.39
CA VAL A 122 -4.39 -2.15 15.66
C VAL A 122 -4.27 -3.33 16.63
N GLY A 123 -3.69 -4.46 16.19
CA GLY A 123 -3.40 -5.62 17.04
C GLY A 123 -4.53 -6.64 17.15
N ASN A 124 -5.53 -6.59 16.26
CA ASN A 124 -6.60 -7.60 16.19
C ASN A 124 -6.11 -8.94 15.62
N TRP A 125 -5.15 -8.87 14.70
CA TRP A 125 -4.56 -10.06 14.10
C TRP A 125 -3.57 -10.74 15.05
N LYS A 126 -3.78 -12.05 15.24
CA LYS A 126 -2.86 -12.92 16.00
C LYS A 126 -1.99 -13.72 15.01
N PRO A 127 -0.66 -13.50 14.99
CA PRO A 127 0.24 -14.26 14.12
C PRO A 127 0.13 -15.76 14.36
N THR A 128 0.06 -16.52 13.27
CA THR A 128 0.18 -17.99 13.34
C THR A 128 1.64 -18.41 13.55
N LYS A 129 1.86 -19.70 13.81
CA LYS A 129 3.23 -20.26 13.83
C LYS A 129 3.99 -20.02 12.52
N ASN A 130 3.29 -20.04 11.38
CA ASN A 130 3.92 -19.76 10.09
C ASN A 130 4.34 -18.30 9.97
N ASP A 131 3.55 -17.38 10.54
CA ASP A 131 3.85 -15.95 10.53
C ASP A 131 5.07 -15.64 11.38
N THR A 132 5.16 -16.20 12.60
CA THR A 132 6.33 -15.99 13.46
C THR A 132 7.60 -16.58 12.85
N LEU A 133 7.54 -17.77 12.25
CA LEU A 133 8.66 -18.36 11.48
C LEU A 133 9.04 -17.50 10.27
N SER A 134 8.08 -16.82 9.67
CA SER A 134 8.27 -15.87 8.58
C SER A 134 8.64 -14.46 9.05
N LYS A 135 8.92 -14.29 10.35
CA LYS A 135 9.21 -13.01 11.02
C LYS A 135 8.12 -11.94 10.88
N ARG A 136 6.88 -12.34 10.58
CA ARG A 136 5.72 -11.43 10.49
C ARG A 136 5.10 -11.24 11.87
N TYR A 137 5.18 -10.01 12.38
CA TYR A 137 4.63 -9.60 13.68
C TYR A 137 3.70 -8.40 13.52
N PRO A 138 2.74 -8.16 14.44
CA PRO A 138 1.90 -6.98 14.41
C PRO A 138 2.73 -5.70 14.47
N GLY A 139 2.33 -4.69 13.69
CA GLY A 139 3.06 -3.43 13.56
C GLY A 139 3.06 -2.87 12.14
N PHE A 140 3.73 -1.72 11.98
CA PHE A 140 3.80 -0.99 10.72
C PHE A 140 4.55 -1.76 9.60
N GLY A 141 5.49 -2.62 9.96
CA GLY A 141 6.14 -3.51 9.00
C GLY A 141 5.15 -4.47 8.33
N ALA A 142 4.22 -5.04 9.10
CA ALA A 142 3.22 -5.95 8.57
C ALA A 142 2.24 -5.25 7.62
N THR A 143 1.93 -3.97 7.81
CA THR A 143 1.09 -3.21 6.87
C THR A 143 1.79 -3.02 5.53
N MET A 144 3.10 -2.73 5.52
CA MET A 144 3.89 -2.70 4.28
C MET A 144 3.88 -4.07 3.56
N ASN A 145 4.02 -5.15 4.31
CA ASN A 145 3.98 -6.51 3.75
C ASN A 145 2.61 -6.83 3.14
N ILE A 146 1.52 -6.42 3.80
CA ILE A 146 0.16 -6.63 3.27
C ILE A 146 -0.10 -5.81 2.01
N LEU A 147 0.36 -4.57 1.98
CA LEU A 147 0.08 -3.64 0.89
C LEU A 147 0.97 -3.89 -0.34
N TYR A 148 2.24 -4.25 -0.13
CA TYR A 148 3.25 -4.25 -1.20
C TYR A 148 4.01 -5.57 -1.34
N GLY A 149 3.87 -6.50 -0.39
CA GLY A 149 4.47 -7.83 -0.46
C GLY A 149 5.98 -7.79 -0.69
N ASP A 150 6.44 -8.63 -1.62
CA ASP A 150 7.84 -8.78 -1.99
C ASP A 150 8.39 -7.65 -2.85
N LEU A 151 7.60 -6.64 -3.23
CA LEU A 151 8.13 -5.41 -3.84
C LEU A 151 8.92 -4.57 -2.83
N ILE A 152 8.65 -4.74 -1.53
CA ILE A 152 9.26 -3.93 -0.45
C ILE A 152 9.85 -4.81 0.67
N CYS A 153 9.22 -5.94 0.99
CA CYS A 153 9.58 -6.74 2.16
C CYS A 153 10.45 -7.96 1.81
N GLY A 154 11.22 -8.44 2.78
CA GLY A 154 12.07 -9.63 2.63
C GLY A 154 13.31 -9.42 1.76
N GLN A 155 13.72 -8.16 1.57
CA GLN A 155 14.85 -7.75 0.72
C GLN A 155 15.95 -7.01 1.51
N GLY A 156 15.88 -7.01 2.84
CA GLY A 156 16.73 -6.18 3.69
C GLY A 156 16.25 -4.73 3.73
N SER A 157 17.11 -3.84 4.25
CA SER A 157 16.79 -2.40 4.32
C SER A 157 16.98 -1.75 2.95
N ILE A 158 15.90 -1.27 2.35
CA ILE A 158 15.88 -0.59 1.05
C ILE A 158 15.22 0.77 1.16
N ASP A 159 15.63 1.71 0.30
CA ASP A 159 15.14 3.09 0.33
C ASP A 159 13.60 3.19 0.22
N LYS A 160 12.98 2.36 -0.63
CA LYS A 160 11.51 2.32 -0.80
C LYS A 160 10.78 2.03 0.51
N MET A 161 11.34 1.16 1.35
CA MET A 161 10.79 0.84 2.67
C MET A 161 11.04 1.98 3.65
N ASN A 162 12.28 2.45 3.72
CA ASN A 162 12.71 3.49 4.66
C ASN A 162 11.96 4.81 4.46
N VAL A 163 11.61 5.15 3.21
CA VAL A 163 10.77 6.32 2.90
C VAL A 163 9.36 6.17 3.50
N ILE A 164 8.76 4.97 3.47
CA ILE A 164 7.44 4.73 4.05
C ILE A 164 7.48 4.84 5.58
N VAL A 165 8.50 4.24 6.21
CA VAL A 165 8.73 4.35 7.66
C VAL A 165 8.93 5.81 8.07
N SER A 166 9.73 6.57 7.31
CA SER A 166 10.00 7.98 7.59
C SER A 166 8.74 8.84 7.52
N HIS A 167 7.86 8.62 6.53
CA HIS A 167 6.58 9.32 6.48
C HIS A 167 5.69 8.99 7.67
N TYR A 168 5.60 7.73 8.09
CA TYR A 168 4.83 7.35 9.28
C TYR A 168 5.34 8.06 10.55
N GLN A 169 6.65 8.06 10.77
CA GLN A 169 7.26 8.77 11.90
C GLN A 169 6.99 10.28 11.84
N HIS A 170 7.11 10.88 10.65
CA HIS A 170 6.80 12.29 10.45
C HIS A 170 5.34 12.62 10.80
N TYR A 171 4.37 11.81 10.36
CA TYR A 171 2.96 12.03 10.69
C TYR A 171 2.64 11.81 12.17
N LEU A 172 3.35 10.91 12.86
CA LEU A 172 3.22 10.79 14.32
C LEU A 172 3.66 12.08 15.03
N ASP A 173 4.75 12.68 14.59
CA ASP A 173 5.23 13.96 15.14
C ASP A 173 4.25 15.09 14.85
N LEU A 174 3.75 15.21 13.61
CA LEU A 174 2.74 16.22 13.24
C LEU A 174 1.43 16.08 14.04
N MET A 175 1.03 14.86 14.39
CA MET A 175 -0.17 14.60 15.18
C MET A 175 0.05 14.72 16.69
N GLY A 176 1.25 15.10 17.14
CA GLY A 176 1.58 15.22 18.57
C GLY A 176 1.65 13.89 19.32
N VAL A 177 1.78 12.76 18.61
CA VAL A 177 1.95 11.44 19.23
C VAL A 177 3.41 11.15 19.53
N GLY A 178 4.32 11.62 18.67
CA GLY A 178 5.76 11.39 18.76
C GLY A 178 6.20 10.13 18.03
N SER A 179 7.24 10.24 17.21
CA SER A 179 7.87 9.14 16.48
C SER A 179 8.49 8.08 17.39
N ASP A 180 8.84 8.42 18.64
CA ASP A 180 9.26 7.47 19.69
C ASP A 180 8.14 6.50 20.09
N LYS A 181 6.88 6.83 19.76
CA LYS A 181 5.71 5.97 19.99
C LYS A 181 5.30 5.17 18.76
N ALA A 182 6.12 5.11 17.71
CA ALA A 182 5.79 4.41 16.47
C ALA A 182 5.49 2.91 16.68
N GLY A 183 6.01 2.32 17.76
CA GLY A 183 5.84 0.90 18.11
C GLY A 183 7.02 0.05 17.63
N ASP A 184 7.01 -1.22 17.99
CA ASP A 184 7.98 -2.19 17.50
C ASP A 184 7.59 -2.69 16.10
N ASN A 185 8.47 -3.46 15.45
CA ASN A 185 8.26 -4.04 14.11
C ASN A 185 7.89 -2.98 13.05
N LEU A 186 8.65 -1.87 13.03
CA LEU A 186 8.40 -0.75 12.11
C LEU A 186 8.66 -1.09 10.66
N ASP A 187 9.60 -1.98 10.39
CA ASP A 187 10.01 -2.34 9.05
C ASP A 187 9.63 -3.79 8.69
N CYS A 188 9.79 -4.11 7.41
CA CYS A 188 9.55 -5.45 6.89
C CYS A 188 10.78 -6.04 6.17
N ALA A 189 11.98 -5.57 6.49
CA ALA A 189 13.23 -5.94 5.82
C ALA A 189 13.41 -7.46 5.76
N ASP A 190 13.11 -8.10 6.89
CA ASP A 190 13.30 -9.52 7.14
C ASP A 190 12.01 -10.35 7.03
N GLN A 191 10.87 -9.71 6.79
CA GLN A 191 9.59 -10.39 6.76
C GLN A 191 9.40 -11.09 5.41
N VAL A 192 9.11 -12.40 5.43
CA VAL A 192 8.70 -13.10 4.20
C VAL A 192 7.34 -12.55 3.77
N ALA A 193 7.20 -12.22 2.49
CA ALA A 193 5.96 -11.70 1.92
C ALA A 193 4.79 -12.67 2.19
N PHE A 194 3.60 -12.13 2.50
CA PHE A 194 2.39 -12.97 2.65
C PHE A 194 2.04 -13.73 1.36
N ASN A 195 2.29 -13.09 0.22
CA ASN A 195 1.96 -13.58 -1.10
C ASN A 195 3.15 -13.29 -2.05
N PRO A 196 4.26 -14.02 -1.93
CA PRO A 196 5.40 -13.81 -2.79
C PRO A 196 5.00 -14.05 -4.25
N SER A 197 5.48 -13.20 -5.13
CA SER A 197 5.44 -13.43 -6.57
C SER A 197 6.15 -14.77 -6.84
N SER A 198 5.61 -15.58 -7.74
CA SER A 198 6.28 -16.81 -8.15
C SER A 198 7.65 -16.43 -8.72
N LYS A 199 8.73 -16.69 -7.96
CA LYS A 199 10.05 -16.78 -8.57
C LYS A 199 9.95 -17.94 -9.54
N ASN A 200 10.19 -17.70 -10.83
CA ASN A 200 10.65 -18.78 -11.68
C ASN A 200 11.88 -19.34 -10.97
N LEU A 201 11.72 -20.51 -10.35
CA LEU A 201 12.81 -21.34 -9.87
C LEU A 201 13.51 -21.83 -11.13
N ASP A 202 14.31 -20.97 -11.77
CA ASP A 202 15.29 -21.30 -12.81
C ASP A 202 16.01 -20.00 -13.24
N SER A 203 17.10 -19.69 -12.52
CA SER A 203 18.26 -18.94 -13.04
C SER A 203 19.50 -19.34 -12.26
#